data_AF-A0A8C9FX35-F1
#
_entry.id   AF-A0A8C9FX35-F1
#
_cell.length_a   1.000
_cell.length_b   1.000
_cell.length_c   1.000
_cell.angle_alpha   90.00
_cell.angle_beta   90.00
_cell.angle_gamma   90.00
#
_symmetry.space_group_name_H-M   'P 1'
#
loop_
_entity.id
_entity.type
_entity.pdbx_description
1 polymer ?
#
loop_
_entity_poly.entity_id
_entity_poly.type
_entity_poly.pdbx_seq_one_letter_code
_entity_poly.pdbx_strand_id
1 'polypeptide(L)'
;PGSKGIAGNPGLPGLPGSPGAKGEPGPPGLPGTIGRSIVVKGDPGPPGPPGLPGSKGPPGLAGPQGLPGPVGVPGDPGRDGLPGFDGPAGRKGERGLPGQPGSRGIQGPPGPDGLQGPPGPPGTASVAHGFLITRHSQTRDTPLCPQGTSRIYDGFSLLYVQGNERAHGQDLGTAGSCLRRFSTMPFMFCNINNVCNFASRNDYSYWLSTPEPMPMSMEPLTGQNIQPFISRCVVCEAPAMVIAVHSQTIQIPSCPPGWDSLWIGYSFMMHTSAGAEGSGQALASPGSCLEEFRSAPFIECHGRGTCNYYANSYSFWLATVEVSEMFSKPQSETLKAGDLRTRISRCQVCMKKT
;
A
#
# COMPACT_ATOMS: atom_id res chain seq x y z
N PRO A 1 -38.08 39.06 32.96
CA PRO A 1 -36.70 38.56 33.24
C PRO A 1 -36.74 37.11 33.72
N GLY A 2 -36.17 36.18 32.95
CA GLY A 2 -36.05 34.77 33.34
C GLY A 2 -34.86 34.54 34.29
N SER A 3 -35.00 33.64 35.25
CA SER A 3 -33.92 33.26 36.17
C SER A 3 -32.78 32.56 35.43
N LYS A 4 -31.54 32.88 35.81
CA LYS A 4 -30.32 32.30 35.20
C LYS A 4 -30.30 30.78 35.37
N GLY A 5 -30.04 30.05 34.27
CA GLY A 5 -29.93 28.60 34.28
C GLY A 5 -28.84 28.09 35.23
N ILE A 6 -29.13 26.97 35.89
CA ILE A 6 -28.18 26.29 36.80
C ILE A 6 -26.96 25.79 36.02
N ALA A 7 -25.78 25.88 36.65
CA ALA A 7 -24.54 25.42 36.04
C ALA A 7 -24.53 23.89 35.87
N GLY A 8 -23.96 23.41 34.75
CA GLY A 8 -23.79 21.98 34.51
C GLY A 8 -22.81 21.36 35.50
N ASN A 9 -23.07 20.10 35.89
CA ASN A 9 -22.20 19.36 36.80
C ASN A 9 -20.80 19.15 36.20
N PRO A 10 -19.73 19.09 37.01
CA PRO A 10 -18.39 18.77 36.53
C PRO A 10 -18.32 17.44 35.79
N GLY A 11 -17.43 17.36 34.78
CA GLY A 11 -17.15 16.11 34.07
C GLY A 11 -16.56 15.04 35.00
N LEU A 12 -16.82 13.78 34.69
CA LEU A 12 -16.28 12.64 35.44
C LEU A 12 -14.75 12.59 35.35
N PRO A 13 -14.05 12.11 36.40
CA PRO A 13 -12.60 11.90 36.34
C PRO A 13 -12.18 10.98 35.20
N GLY A 14 -11.03 11.26 34.59
CA GLY A 14 -10.44 10.39 33.57
C GLY A 14 -10.09 9.01 34.13
N LEU A 15 -10.18 7.98 33.30
CA LEU A 15 -9.82 6.61 33.67
C LEU A 15 -8.31 6.51 34.00
N PRO A 16 -7.90 5.64 34.94
CA PRO A 16 -6.49 5.36 35.20
C PRO A 16 -5.75 4.90 33.94
N GLY A 17 -4.51 5.34 33.77
CA GLY A 17 -3.65 4.90 32.67
C GLY A 17 -3.38 3.39 32.72
N SER A 18 -3.28 2.77 31.55
CA SER A 18 -2.91 1.36 31.43
C SER A 18 -1.50 1.09 31.99
N PRO A 19 -1.24 -0.08 32.61
CA PRO A 19 0.11 -0.48 33.02
C PRO A 19 1.12 -0.38 31.88
N GLY A 20 2.35 0.02 32.19
CA GLY A 20 3.44 0.07 31.21
C GLY A 20 3.77 -1.30 30.62
N ALA A 21 4.20 -1.33 29.37
CA ALA A 21 4.64 -2.57 28.71
C ALA A 21 5.82 -3.20 29.48
N LYS A 22 5.84 -4.54 29.55
CA LYS A 22 6.95 -5.29 30.12
C LYS A 22 8.19 -5.09 29.23
N GLY A 23 9.33 -4.73 29.83
CA GLY A 23 10.59 -4.56 29.11
C GLY A 23 11.01 -5.82 28.34
N GLU A 24 11.67 -5.62 27.20
CA GLU A 24 12.12 -6.71 26.34
C GLU A 24 13.21 -7.56 27.01
N PRO A 25 13.33 -8.86 26.65
CA PRO A 25 14.45 -9.68 27.10
C PRO A 25 15.80 -9.09 26.65
N GLY A 26 16.80 -9.16 27.52
CA GLY A 26 18.16 -8.75 27.17
C GLY A 26 18.73 -9.58 26.00
N PRO A 27 19.62 -9.00 25.17
CA PRO A 27 20.19 -9.69 24.02
C PRO A 27 21.03 -10.90 24.46
N PRO A 28 21.09 -11.98 23.64
CA PRO A 28 21.98 -13.11 23.90
C PRO A 28 23.45 -12.68 24.01
N GLY A 29 24.21 -13.33 24.90
CA GLY A 29 25.64 -13.09 25.04
C GLY A 29 26.42 -13.40 23.75
N LEU A 30 27.49 -12.64 23.50
CA LEU A 30 28.35 -12.81 22.32
C LEU A 30 28.99 -14.22 22.30
N PRO A 31 29.07 -14.89 21.12
CA PRO A 31 29.79 -16.14 20.99
C PRO A 31 31.27 -15.99 21.33
N GLY A 32 31.81 -16.88 22.18
CA GLY A 32 33.21 -16.86 22.57
C GLY A 32 34.15 -17.14 21.39
N THR A 33 35.19 -16.32 21.25
CA THR A 33 36.25 -16.52 20.24
C THR A 33 37.07 -17.78 20.55
N ILE A 34 37.18 -18.69 19.57
CA ILE A 34 37.89 -19.96 19.73
C ILE A 34 39.41 -19.71 19.80
N GLY A 35 40.01 -19.90 20.98
CA GLY A 35 41.45 -19.78 21.18
C GLY A 35 41.91 -20.23 22.57
N ARG A 36 42.26 -21.52 22.70
CA ARG A 36 42.98 -22.17 23.83
C ARG A 36 42.57 -21.81 25.27
N SER A 37 41.91 -22.79 25.91
CA SER A 37 42.07 -23.16 27.32
C SER A 37 42.05 -22.06 28.40
N ILE A 38 40.87 -21.80 28.97
CA ILE A 38 40.53 -21.96 30.40
C ILE A 38 39.01 -21.74 30.50
N VAL A 39 38.28 -22.62 31.21
CA VAL A 39 36.83 -22.45 31.42
C VAL A 39 36.60 -21.52 32.62
N VAL A 40 36.39 -20.23 32.36
CA VAL A 40 35.76 -19.32 33.32
C VAL A 40 34.30 -19.15 32.91
N LYS A 41 33.38 -19.47 33.83
CA LYS A 41 31.96 -19.17 33.66
C LYS A 41 31.80 -17.65 33.71
N GLY A 42 31.41 -17.04 32.58
CA GLY A 42 31.11 -15.61 32.53
C GLY A 42 29.99 -15.24 33.50
N ASP A 43 30.16 -14.12 34.20
CA ASP A 43 29.18 -13.63 35.16
C ASP A 43 27.84 -13.28 34.49
N PRO A 44 26.70 -13.40 35.20
CA PRO A 44 25.41 -12.94 34.70
C PRO A 44 25.46 -11.47 34.30
N GLY A 45 24.88 -11.12 33.15
CA GLY A 45 24.74 -9.73 32.73
C GLY A 45 23.97 -8.90 33.77
N PRO A 46 24.29 -7.60 33.90
CA PRO A 46 23.63 -6.73 34.87
C PRO A 46 22.11 -6.65 34.60
N PRO A 47 21.27 -6.47 35.62
CA PRO A 47 19.84 -6.24 35.44
C PRO A 47 19.56 -5.08 34.49
N GLY A 48 18.56 -5.24 33.63
CA GLY A 48 18.11 -4.17 32.73
C GLY A 48 17.62 -2.93 33.51
N PRO A 49 17.73 -1.73 32.92
CA PRO A 49 17.28 -0.50 33.58
C PRO A 49 15.76 -0.53 33.86
N PRO A 50 15.28 0.16 34.91
CA PRO A 50 13.84 0.30 35.17
C PRO A 50 13.11 0.88 33.96
N GLY A 51 11.91 0.36 33.67
CA GLY A 51 11.05 0.88 32.62
C GLY A 51 10.67 2.34 32.86
N LEU A 52 10.58 3.13 31.78
CA LEU A 52 10.21 4.53 31.85
C LEU A 52 8.80 4.71 32.45
N PRO A 53 8.55 5.75 33.26
CA PRO A 53 7.21 6.06 33.75
C PRO A 53 6.22 6.24 32.59
N GLY A 54 5.02 5.69 32.74
CA GLY A 54 3.94 5.85 31.76
C GLY A 54 3.61 7.32 31.53
N SER A 55 3.35 7.69 30.28
CA SER A 55 2.98 9.06 29.92
C SER A 55 1.68 9.47 30.61
N LYS A 56 1.61 10.72 31.06
CA LYS A 56 0.40 11.29 31.65
C LYS A 56 -0.71 11.32 30.60
N GLY A 57 -1.86 10.74 30.92
CA GLY A 57 -3.03 10.72 30.04
C GLY A 57 -3.45 12.15 29.62
N PRO A 58 -4.01 12.31 28.41
CA PRO A 58 -4.44 13.62 27.92
C PRO A 58 -5.55 14.21 28.80
N PRO A 59 -5.70 15.54 28.85
CA PRO A 59 -6.82 16.19 29.52
C PRO A 59 -8.17 15.69 28.96
N GLY A 60 -9.16 15.52 29.84
CA GLY A 60 -10.52 15.18 29.42
C GLY A 60 -11.11 16.26 28.50
N LEU A 61 -11.90 15.84 27.51
CA LEU A 61 -12.58 16.74 26.59
C LEU A 61 -13.55 17.65 27.35
N ALA A 62 -13.63 18.92 26.96
CA ALA A 62 -14.61 19.85 27.49
C ALA A 62 -16.04 19.39 27.15
N GLY A 63 -16.94 19.47 28.13
CA GLY A 63 -18.35 19.13 27.91
C GLY A 63 -18.99 20.07 26.87
N PRO A 64 -19.96 19.59 26.07
CA PRO A 64 -20.62 20.41 25.06
C PRO A 64 -21.35 21.60 25.69
N GLN A 65 -21.28 22.75 25.03
CA GLN A 65 -21.95 23.97 25.47
C GLN A 65 -23.48 23.77 25.42
N GLY A 66 -24.18 24.15 26.49
CA GLY A 66 -25.64 24.04 26.56
C GLY A 66 -26.33 24.87 25.47
N LEU A 67 -27.34 24.30 24.84
CA LEU A 67 -28.12 24.94 23.78
C LEU A 67 -28.80 26.24 24.29
N PRO A 68 -28.80 27.33 23.51
CA PRO A 68 -29.58 28.53 23.84
C PRO A 68 -31.07 28.21 23.97
N GLY A 69 -31.74 28.80 24.96
CA GLY A 69 -33.20 28.76 25.03
C GLY A 69 -33.84 29.48 23.84
N PRO A 70 -35.02 29.05 23.37
CA PRO A 70 -35.68 29.65 22.22
C PRO A 70 -36.04 31.12 22.46
N VAL A 71 -35.89 31.93 21.42
CA VAL A 71 -36.21 33.38 21.43
C VAL A 71 -37.73 33.56 21.57
N GLY A 72 -38.14 34.43 22.50
CA GLY A 72 -39.54 34.81 22.66
C GLY A 72 -40.04 35.65 21.49
N VAL A 73 -41.27 35.39 21.04
CA VAL A 73 -41.93 36.12 19.95
C VAL A 73 -42.09 37.61 20.33
N PRO A 74 -41.85 38.57 19.42
CA PRO A 74 -42.15 39.98 19.67
C PRO A 74 -43.64 40.20 19.96
N GLY A 75 -43.95 41.14 20.86
CA GLY A 75 -45.33 41.59 21.07
C GLY A 75 -45.71 42.68 20.07
N ASP A 76 -46.93 42.61 19.54
CA ASP A 76 -47.44 43.61 18.60
C ASP A 76 -47.68 44.99 19.26
N PRO A 77 -47.57 46.11 18.51
CA PRO A 77 -47.79 47.46 19.06
C PRO A 77 -49.26 47.71 19.40
N GLY A 78 -49.52 48.42 20.51
CA GLY A 78 -50.88 48.82 20.91
C GLY A 78 -51.23 50.29 20.65
N ARG A 79 -52.42 50.68 21.14
CA ARG A 79 -53.10 52.00 21.16
C ARG A 79 -54.10 52.26 20.01
N ASP A 80 -55.27 52.87 20.24
CA ASP A 80 -56.03 53.23 21.47
C ASP A 80 -57.54 53.26 21.12
N GLY A 81 -58.53 53.27 22.03
CA GLY A 81 -58.50 53.44 23.50
C GLY A 81 -59.82 53.01 24.18
N LEU A 82 -60.49 53.91 24.92
CA LEU A 82 -61.73 53.68 25.71
C LEU A 82 -62.71 54.86 25.52
N PRO A 83 -64.05 54.68 25.50
CA PRO A 83 -64.87 54.28 26.66
C PRO A 83 -66.06 53.32 26.34
N GLY A 84 -66.78 52.73 27.30
CA GLY A 84 -66.69 52.79 28.78
C GLY A 84 -67.56 51.71 29.47
N PHE A 85 -67.61 51.76 30.81
CA PHE A 85 -68.42 50.90 31.69
C PHE A 85 -69.89 51.42 31.78
N ASP A 86 -70.90 50.72 32.34
CA ASP A 86 -70.87 49.65 33.35
C ASP A 86 -72.10 48.70 33.31
N GLY A 87 -72.00 47.56 34.00
CA GLY A 87 -73.10 46.61 34.22
C GLY A 87 -72.68 45.45 35.16
N PRO A 88 -73.21 45.33 36.39
CA PRO A 88 -72.55 44.57 37.45
C PRO A 88 -72.66 43.04 37.32
N ALA A 89 -71.62 42.35 37.83
CA ALA A 89 -71.33 40.96 37.55
C ALA A 89 -72.12 39.91 38.37
N GLY A 90 -72.58 38.86 37.69
CA GLY A 90 -73.03 37.60 38.31
C GLY A 90 -71.85 36.70 38.70
N ARG A 91 -72.00 35.94 39.80
CA ARG A 91 -70.91 35.13 40.38
C ARG A 91 -70.56 33.88 39.57
N LYS A 92 -69.27 33.57 39.61
CA LYS A 92 -68.54 32.45 39.00
C LYS A 92 -69.10 31.08 39.37
N GLY A 93 -69.54 30.31 38.36
CA GLY A 93 -69.64 28.85 38.44
C GLY A 93 -68.27 28.19 38.25
N GLU A 94 -68.07 27.00 38.81
CA GLU A 94 -66.77 26.31 38.78
C GLU A 94 -66.43 25.74 37.40
N ARG A 95 -65.12 25.64 37.12
CA ARG A 95 -64.59 25.27 35.81
C ARG A 95 -64.78 23.77 35.56
N GLY A 96 -65.61 23.42 34.57
CA GLY A 96 -65.68 22.05 34.05
C GLY A 96 -64.32 21.53 33.57
N LEU A 97 -64.09 20.23 33.74
CA LEU A 97 -62.84 19.57 33.36
C LEU A 97 -62.59 19.69 31.84
N PRO A 98 -61.35 19.95 31.38
CA PRO A 98 -61.03 19.98 29.96
C PRO A 98 -61.36 18.66 29.27
N GLY A 99 -62.00 18.73 28.10
CA GLY A 99 -62.30 17.56 27.27
C GLY A 99 -61.01 16.84 26.84
N GLN A 100 -61.08 15.51 26.77
CA GLN A 100 -59.94 14.69 26.32
C GLN A 100 -59.56 15.05 24.86
N PRO A 101 -58.27 15.20 24.52
CA PRO A 101 -57.84 15.38 23.15
C PRO A 101 -58.30 14.22 22.26
N GLY A 102 -58.85 14.55 21.09
CA GLY A 102 -59.29 13.54 20.11
C GLY A 102 -58.14 12.62 19.70
N SER A 103 -58.45 11.34 19.49
CA SER A 103 -57.46 10.34 19.07
C SER A 103 -56.83 10.73 17.73
N ARG A 104 -55.49 10.68 17.68
CA ARG A 104 -54.70 10.96 16.48
C ARG A 104 -55.08 9.94 15.40
N GLY A 105 -55.48 10.43 14.22
CA GLY A 105 -55.82 9.57 13.09
C GLY A 105 -54.70 8.59 12.75
N ILE A 106 -55.07 7.34 12.49
CA ILE A 106 -54.11 6.28 12.15
C ILE A 106 -53.47 6.61 10.80
N GLN A 107 -52.13 6.61 10.75
CA GLN A 107 -51.40 6.79 9.51
C GLN A 107 -51.69 5.61 8.58
N GLY A 108 -52.08 5.89 7.33
CA GLY A 108 -52.33 4.85 6.33
C GLY A 108 -51.10 3.96 6.15
N PRO A 109 -51.27 2.66 5.85
CA PRO A 109 -50.15 1.76 5.64
C PRO A 109 -49.27 2.25 4.49
N PRO A 110 -47.94 1.98 4.52
CA PRO A 110 -47.07 2.22 3.38
C PRO A 110 -47.64 1.60 2.10
N GLY A 111 -47.46 2.29 0.97
CA GLY A 111 -47.79 1.71 -0.33
C GLY A 111 -46.98 0.44 -0.58
N PRO A 112 -47.51 -0.54 -1.34
CA PRO A 112 -46.77 -1.77 -1.63
C PRO A 112 -45.46 -1.46 -2.36
N ASP A 113 -44.42 -2.24 -2.07
CA ASP A 113 -43.13 -2.11 -2.74
C ASP A 113 -43.30 -2.24 -4.27
N GLY A 114 -42.60 -1.37 -5.00
CA GLY A 114 -42.60 -1.41 -6.46
C GLY A 114 -42.08 -2.75 -6.96
N LEU A 115 -42.74 -3.32 -7.97
CA LEU A 115 -42.34 -4.59 -8.57
C LEU A 115 -40.86 -4.54 -8.97
N GLN A 116 -40.11 -5.57 -8.58
CA GLN A 116 -38.70 -5.71 -8.94
C GLN A 116 -38.58 -5.64 -10.47
N GLY A 117 -37.73 -4.72 -10.96
CA GLY A 117 -37.47 -4.60 -12.39
C GLY A 117 -36.99 -5.93 -12.96
N PRO A 118 -37.33 -6.25 -14.23
CA PRO A 118 -36.90 -7.50 -14.83
C PRO A 118 -35.37 -7.61 -14.78
N PRO A 119 -34.81 -8.84 -14.64
CA PRO A 119 -33.37 -9.05 -14.73
C PRO A 119 -32.82 -8.37 -15.98
N GLY A 120 -31.73 -7.62 -15.83
CA GLY A 120 -31.04 -7.03 -16.96
C GLY A 120 -30.69 -8.12 -17.99
N PRO A 121 -30.67 -7.80 -19.30
CA PRO A 121 -30.27 -8.76 -20.31
C PRO A 121 -28.88 -9.33 -19.94
N PRO A 122 -28.62 -10.63 -20.20
CA PRO A 122 -27.30 -11.20 -19.99
C PRO A 122 -26.25 -10.30 -20.64
N GLY A 123 -25.25 -9.90 -19.85
CA GLY A 123 -24.17 -9.07 -20.37
C GLY A 123 -23.60 -9.74 -21.61
N THR A 124 -23.49 -8.99 -22.71
CA THR A 124 -22.85 -9.48 -23.93
C THR A 124 -21.50 -10.09 -23.55
N ALA A 125 -21.26 -11.35 -23.95
CA ALA A 125 -19.98 -12.02 -23.68
C ALA A 125 -18.84 -11.07 -24.00
N SER A 126 -17.86 -10.95 -23.09
CA SER A 126 -16.83 -9.91 -23.13
C SER A 126 -15.78 -10.17 -24.22
N VAL A 127 -16.20 -10.01 -25.48
CA VAL A 127 -15.37 -10.01 -26.67
C VAL A 127 -14.63 -8.67 -26.76
N ALA A 128 -13.65 -8.44 -25.85
CA ALA A 128 -12.62 -7.38 -25.93
C ALA A 128 -11.68 -7.33 -24.70
N HIS A 129 -11.22 -8.46 -24.17
CA HIS A 129 -10.11 -8.47 -23.21
C HIS A 129 -9.13 -9.60 -23.54
N GLY A 130 -8.22 -9.36 -24.49
CA GLY A 130 -7.01 -10.17 -24.56
C GLY A 130 -6.21 -10.02 -23.27
N PHE A 131 -5.49 -11.08 -22.90
CA PHE A 131 -4.69 -11.09 -21.69
C PHE A 131 -3.49 -10.15 -21.89
N LEU A 132 -3.27 -9.23 -20.94
CA LEU A 132 -2.12 -8.33 -21.02
C LEU A 132 -0.88 -9.03 -20.49
N ILE A 133 0.20 -8.99 -21.27
CA ILE A 133 1.54 -9.35 -20.82
C ILE A 133 2.49 -8.18 -20.99
N THR A 134 3.46 -8.08 -20.09
CA THR A 134 4.54 -7.09 -20.17
C THR A 134 5.87 -7.80 -20.27
N ARG A 135 6.74 -7.28 -21.15
CA ARG A 135 8.10 -7.79 -21.37
C ARG A 135 9.09 -6.65 -21.22
N HIS A 136 10.20 -6.90 -20.53
CA HIS A 136 11.24 -5.92 -20.22
C HIS A 136 12.54 -6.29 -20.93
N SER A 137 13.19 -5.36 -21.62
CA SER A 137 14.42 -5.69 -22.37
C SER A 137 15.66 -5.78 -21.48
N GLN A 138 15.68 -5.10 -20.33
CA GLN A 138 16.90 -4.87 -19.55
C GLN A 138 18.01 -4.18 -20.39
N THR A 139 17.61 -3.44 -21.43
CA THR A 139 18.45 -2.62 -22.31
C THR A 139 17.76 -1.28 -22.64
N ARG A 140 18.45 -0.42 -23.39
CA ARG A 140 17.90 0.87 -23.87
C ARG A 140 16.90 0.71 -25.01
N ASP A 141 16.85 -0.46 -25.62
CA ASP A 141 16.05 -0.78 -26.80
C ASP A 141 14.71 -1.38 -26.40
N THR A 142 13.67 -1.07 -27.17
CA THR A 142 12.31 -1.56 -26.89
C THR A 142 12.21 -3.05 -27.24
N PRO A 143 11.81 -3.93 -26.31
CA PRO A 143 11.67 -5.35 -26.58
C PRO A 143 10.53 -5.61 -27.57
N LEU A 144 10.67 -6.69 -28.36
CA LEU A 144 9.60 -7.14 -29.26
C LEU A 144 8.57 -7.98 -28.50
N CYS A 145 7.30 -7.84 -28.88
CA CYS A 145 6.25 -8.74 -28.40
C CYS A 145 6.55 -10.20 -28.80
N PRO A 146 6.30 -11.18 -27.92
CA PRO A 146 6.41 -12.60 -28.26
C PRO A 146 5.52 -13.01 -29.43
N GLN A 147 5.88 -14.12 -30.08
CA GLN A 147 5.07 -14.71 -31.15
C GLN A 147 3.65 -15.01 -30.67
N GLY A 148 2.65 -14.76 -31.53
CA GLY A 148 1.23 -14.91 -31.17
C GLY A 148 0.65 -13.79 -30.30
N THR A 149 1.38 -12.70 -30.05
CA THR A 149 0.89 -11.53 -29.28
C THR A 149 1.06 -10.23 -30.07
N SER A 150 0.21 -9.22 -29.83
CA SER A 150 0.23 -7.93 -30.54
C SER A 150 0.63 -6.77 -29.63
N ARG A 151 1.45 -5.83 -30.13
CA ARG A 151 1.90 -4.66 -29.36
C ARG A 151 0.76 -3.67 -29.12
N ILE A 152 0.60 -3.24 -27.87
CA ILE A 152 -0.29 -2.14 -27.49
C ILE A 152 0.50 -0.83 -27.35
N TYR A 153 1.54 -0.82 -26.52
CA TYR A 153 2.42 0.34 -26.33
C TYR A 153 3.78 -0.07 -25.71
N ASP A 154 4.72 0.87 -25.69
CA ASP A 154 6.02 0.73 -25.03
C ASP A 154 6.28 1.84 -24.00
N GLY A 155 7.30 1.64 -23.17
CA GLY A 155 7.67 2.59 -22.13
C GLY A 155 8.98 2.25 -21.44
N PHE A 156 9.05 2.62 -20.17
CA PHE A 156 10.17 2.42 -19.26
C PHE A 156 9.75 1.51 -18.09
N SER A 157 10.68 0.65 -17.69
CA SER A 157 10.46 -0.46 -16.75
C SER A 157 10.46 0.01 -15.28
N LEU A 158 9.30 0.44 -14.78
CA LEU A 158 9.10 0.73 -13.36
C LEU A 158 9.07 -0.58 -12.56
N LEU A 159 9.81 -0.61 -11.44
CA LEU A 159 9.83 -1.73 -10.51
C LEU A 159 8.99 -1.43 -9.26
N TYR A 160 9.31 -0.35 -8.55
CA TYR A 160 8.55 0.11 -7.38
C TYR A 160 8.76 1.60 -7.12
N VAL A 161 7.92 2.15 -6.23
CA VAL A 161 8.10 3.49 -5.63
C VAL A 161 8.16 3.38 -4.12
N GLN A 162 8.83 4.33 -3.47
CA GLN A 162 8.84 4.45 -2.01
C GLN A 162 8.46 5.87 -1.63
N GLY A 163 7.31 6.03 -0.98
CA GLY A 163 6.76 7.33 -0.58
C GLY A 163 6.42 7.33 0.91
N ASN A 164 6.84 8.36 1.64
CA ASN A 164 6.76 8.38 3.11
C ASN A 164 7.37 7.09 3.70
N GLU A 165 8.59 6.76 3.28
CA GLU A 165 9.37 5.59 3.71
C GLU A 165 8.76 4.21 3.41
N ARG A 166 7.56 4.12 2.81
CA ARG A 166 6.88 2.85 2.50
C ARG A 166 6.97 2.48 1.03
N ALA A 167 7.42 1.27 0.71
CA ALA A 167 7.46 0.75 -0.64
C ALA A 167 6.09 0.29 -1.18
N HIS A 168 5.89 0.47 -2.49
CA HIS A 168 4.80 -0.12 -3.27
C HIS A 168 5.30 -0.54 -4.65
N GLY A 169 5.31 -1.85 -4.90
CA GLY A 169 5.78 -2.44 -6.15
C GLY A 169 4.72 -2.54 -7.24
N GLN A 170 5.19 -2.70 -8.48
CA GLN A 170 4.39 -3.20 -9.59
C GLN A 170 4.93 -4.59 -9.98
N ASP A 171 4.03 -5.54 -10.25
CA ASP A 171 4.44 -6.84 -10.79
C ASP A 171 4.86 -6.67 -12.24
N LEU A 172 6.08 -7.10 -12.56
CA LEU A 172 6.74 -6.90 -13.85
C LEU A 172 6.02 -7.62 -15.01
N GLY A 173 5.17 -8.60 -14.74
CA GLY A 173 4.34 -9.21 -15.78
C GLY A 173 3.14 -8.35 -16.19
N THR A 174 2.79 -7.34 -15.39
CA THR A 174 1.58 -6.51 -15.55
C THR A 174 1.88 -5.16 -16.18
N ALA A 175 0.93 -4.58 -16.90
CA ALA A 175 1.11 -3.31 -17.62
C ALA A 175 1.51 -2.12 -16.72
N GLY A 176 1.27 -2.20 -15.40
CA GLY A 176 1.67 -1.18 -14.42
C GLY A 176 3.18 -1.02 -14.25
N SER A 177 3.98 -2.05 -14.56
CA SER A 177 5.44 -1.96 -14.60
C SER A 177 5.97 -1.22 -15.84
N CYS A 178 5.10 -0.89 -16.81
CA CYS A 178 5.50 -0.24 -18.05
C CYS A 178 4.91 1.17 -18.18
N LEU A 179 5.65 2.16 -17.69
CA LEU A 179 5.23 3.56 -17.77
C LEU A 179 5.72 4.21 -19.07
N ARG A 180 4.80 4.83 -19.83
CA ARG A 180 5.11 5.52 -21.10
C ARG A 180 6.10 6.70 -20.96
N ARG A 181 6.31 7.21 -19.75
CA ARG A 181 7.22 8.33 -19.45
C ARG A 181 8.05 7.98 -18.23
N PHE A 182 9.37 8.16 -18.35
CA PHE A 182 10.29 8.12 -17.23
C PHE A 182 10.23 9.43 -16.43
N SER A 183 10.38 9.34 -15.11
CA SER A 183 10.68 10.44 -14.20
C SER A 183 11.34 9.86 -12.95
N THR A 184 12.33 10.55 -12.37
CA THR A 184 12.88 10.14 -11.06
C THR A 184 11.85 10.30 -9.93
N MET A 185 10.79 11.06 -10.18
CA MET A 185 9.61 11.22 -9.33
C MET A 185 8.34 11.10 -10.19
N PRO A 186 7.78 9.88 -10.36
CA PRO A 186 6.60 9.66 -11.20
C PRO A 186 5.27 9.89 -10.46
N PHE A 187 5.30 10.30 -9.18
CA PHE A 187 4.11 10.50 -8.34
C PHE A 187 4.19 11.79 -7.51
N MET A 188 3.07 12.12 -6.87
CA MET A 188 2.91 13.22 -5.92
C MET A 188 2.08 12.73 -4.73
N PHE A 189 2.14 13.44 -3.61
CA PHE A 189 1.31 13.13 -2.43
C PHE A 189 0.45 14.32 -2.04
N CYS A 190 -0.75 14.05 -1.53
CA CYS A 190 -1.70 15.04 -1.03
C CYS A 190 -2.05 14.75 0.43
N ASN A 191 -2.33 15.79 1.21
CA ASN A 191 -2.78 15.67 2.60
C ASN A 191 -4.27 15.99 2.76
N ILE A 192 -4.81 15.75 3.96
CA ILE A 192 -6.21 16.00 4.31
C ILE A 192 -6.63 17.49 4.23
N ASN A 193 -5.67 18.42 4.13
CA ASN A 193 -5.92 19.85 4.01
C ASN A 193 -6.03 20.30 2.53
N ASN A 194 -6.20 19.35 1.59
CA ASN A 194 -6.22 19.58 0.15
C ASN A 194 -4.93 20.23 -0.41
N VAL A 195 -3.79 20.04 0.27
CA VAL A 195 -2.48 20.48 -0.21
C VAL A 195 -1.71 19.29 -0.77
N CYS A 196 -1.26 19.41 -2.02
CA CYS A 196 -0.43 18.41 -2.68
C CYS A 196 0.99 18.92 -2.91
N ASN A 197 1.95 18.01 -2.82
CA ASN A 197 3.39 18.28 -2.98
C ASN A 197 3.98 17.31 -4.02
N PHE A 198 4.86 17.83 -4.87
CA PHE A 198 5.55 17.08 -5.92
C PHE A 198 7.06 17.28 -5.79
N ALA A 199 7.82 16.18 -5.72
CA ALA A 199 9.27 16.18 -5.54
C ALA A 199 9.80 17.02 -4.34
N SER A 200 8.93 17.36 -3.37
CA SER A 200 9.24 18.25 -2.24
C SER A 200 9.72 17.52 -0.98
N ARG A 201 9.95 16.20 -1.07
CA ARG A 201 10.38 15.31 0.02
C ARG A 201 11.38 14.28 -0.52
N ASN A 202 12.13 13.66 0.39
CA ASN A 202 12.96 12.49 0.16
C ASN A 202 12.11 11.23 -0.09
N ASP A 203 11.45 11.20 -1.25
CA ASP A 203 10.74 10.04 -1.79
C ASP A 203 11.51 9.49 -3.01
N TYR A 204 11.27 8.23 -3.37
CA TYR A 204 12.08 7.44 -4.30
C TYR A 204 11.26 6.74 -5.38
N SER A 205 11.89 6.47 -6.53
CA SER A 205 11.39 5.54 -7.55
C SER A 205 12.50 4.61 -8.02
N TYR A 206 12.13 3.39 -8.41
CA TYR A 206 13.06 2.33 -8.75
C TYR A 206 12.68 1.71 -10.09
N TRP A 207 13.68 1.53 -10.94
CA TRP A 207 13.49 1.15 -12.34
C TRP A 207 14.42 0.00 -12.67
N LEU A 208 13.95 -1.00 -13.45
CA LEU A 208 14.87 -2.00 -13.99
C LEU A 208 15.94 -1.30 -14.83
N SER A 209 17.16 -1.82 -14.79
CA SER A 209 18.32 -1.14 -15.37
C SER A 209 18.95 -1.89 -16.56
N THR A 210 19.81 -1.18 -17.29
CA THR A 210 20.54 -1.66 -18.47
C THR A 210 21.91 -2.23 -18.09
N PRO A 211 22.74 -2.77 -19.02
CA PRO A 211 24.12 -3.15 -18.72
C PRO A 211 25.10 -1.96 -18.69
N GLU A 212 24.59 -0.72 -18.63
CA GLU A 212 25.45 0.46 -18.60
C GLU A 212 26.30 0.47 -17.32
N PRO A 213 27.64 0.57 -17.42
CA PRO A 213 28.51 0.62 -16.26
C PRO A 213 28.36 1.96 -15.53
N MET A 214 28.46 1.93 -14.21
CA MET A 214 28.53 3.15 -13.41
C MET A 214 29.76 4.00 -13.79
N PRO A 215 29.64 5.35 -13.85
CA PRO A 215 30.79 6.23 -14.00
C PRO A 215 31.86 5.97 -12.93
N MET A 216 33.14 6.11 -13.29
CA MET A 216 34.25 5.86 -12.35
C MET A 216 34.24 6.78 -11.12
N SER A 217 33.56 7.93 -11.17
CA SER A 217 33.37 8.82 -10.01
C SER A 217 32.37 8.28 -8.97
N MET A 218 31.53 7.30 -9.33
CA MET A 218 30.40 6.79 -8.53
C MET A 218 29.37 7.86 -8.10
N GLU A 219 29.44 9.06 -8.70
CA GLU A 219 28.53 10.16 -8.41
C GLU A 219 27.11 9.88 -8.93
N PRO A 220 26.06 10.39 -8.27
CA PRO A 220 24.69 10.23 -8.75
C PRO A 220 24.48 10.84 -10.14
N LEU A 221 23.91 10.05 -11.03
CA LEU A 221 23.52 10.43 -12.38
C LEU A 221 22.40 11.47 -12.34
N THR A 222 22.44 12.46 -13.24
CA THR A 222 21.44 13.53 -13.33
C THR A 222 21.01 13.80 -14.77
N GLY A 223 19.78 14.28 -14.94
CA GLY A 223 19.25 14.69 -16.25
C GLY A 223 19.32 13.60 -17.32
N GLN A 224 19.77 13.97 -18.53
CA GLN A 224 19.83 13.05 -19.68
C GLN A 224 20.84 11.90 -19.49
N ASN A 225 21.82 12.04 -18.59
CA ASN A 225 22.79 10.98 -18.29
C ASN A 225 22.15 9.76 -17.60
N ILE A 226 20.90 9.89 -17.13
CA ILE A 226 20.12 8.78 -16.57
C ILE A 226 19.56 7.87 -17.67
N GLN A 227 19.19 8.41 -18.85
CA GLN A 227 18.53 7.66 -19.92
C GLN A 227 19.26 6.37 -20.33
N PRO A 228 20.60 6.34 -20.46
CA PRO A 228 21.38 5.11 -20.67
C PRO A 228 21.09 3.94 -19.73
N PHE A 229 20.69 4.23 -18.49
CA PHE A 229 20.57 3.27 -17.40
C PHE A 229 19.17 2.68 -17.23
N ILE A 230 18.14 3.22 -17.89
CA ILE A 230 16.74 2.80 -17.69
C ILE A 230 16.33 1.76 -18.73
N SER A 231 15.88 0.59 -18.27
CA SER A 231 15.34 -0.49 -19.08
C SER A 231 14.03 -0.07 -19.78
N ARG A 232 13.84 -0.53 -21.02
CA ARG A 232 12.57 -0.39 -21.75
C ARG A 232 11.66 -1.60 -21.58
N CYS A 233 10.39 -1.38 -21.87
CA CYS A 233 9.35 -2.39 -21.80
C CYS A 233 8.36 -2.26 -22.95
N VAL A 234 7.64 -3.34 -23.22
CA VAL A 234 6.50 -3.38 -24.13
C VAL A 234 5.33 -4.09 -23.46
N VAL A 235 4.12 -3.58 -23.65
CA VAL A 235 2.88 -4.23 -23.27
C VAL A 235 2.22 -4.82 -24.51
N CYS A 236 1.91 -6.10 -24.45
CA CYS A 236 1.33 -6.88 -25.54
C CYS A 236 -0.02 -7.47 -25.12
N GLU A 237 -0.93 -7.56 -26.07
CA GLU A 237 -2.18 -8.33 -25.96
C GLU A 237 -1.93 -9.77 -26.41
N ALA A 238 -2.32 -10.73 -25.58
CA ALA A 238 -2.20 -12.16 -25.82
C ALA A 238 -3.60 -12.81 -25.93
N PRO A 239 -3.79 -13.80 -26.83
CA PRO A 239 -5.07 -14.48 -27.01
C PRO A 239 -5.46 -15.37 -25.82
N ALA A 240 -4.51 -15.71 -24.95
CA ALA A 240 -4.68 -16.63 -23.84
C ALA A 240 -3.87 -16.22 -22.61
N MET A 241 -4.21 -16.83 -21.47
CA MET A 241 -3.48 -16.66 -20.22
C MET A 241 -2.00 -17.06 -20.38
N VAL A 242 -1.14 -16.34 -19.66
CA VAL A 242 0.32 -16.53 -19.66
C VAL A 242 0.80 -16.69 -18.23
N ILE A 243 1.71 -17.63 -18.00
CA ILE A 243 2.29 -17.94 -16.67
C ILE A 243 3.81 -18.09 -16.76
N ALA A 244 4.50 -17.92 -15.64
CA ALA A 244 5.86 -18.41 -15.45
C ALA A 244 5.87 -19.80 -14.78
N VAL A 245 6.82 -20.64 -15.17
CA VAL A 245 7.19 -21.89 -14.48
C VAL A 245 8.67 -21.84 -14.10
N HIS A 246 9.01 -22.39 -12.93
CA HIS A 246 10.36 -22.36 -12.35
C HIS A 246 10.88 -23.78 -12.14
N SER A 247 12.18 -24.02 -12.39
CA SER A 247 12.75 -25.37 -12.29
C SER A 247 13.40 -25.70 -10.95
N GLN A 248 13.77 -24.69 -10.15
CA GLN A 248 14.65 -24.83 -8.99
C GLN A 248 15.96 -25.58 -9.32
N THR A 249 16.41 -25.53 -10.57
CA THR A 249 17.66 -26.11 -11.07
C THR A 249 18.29 -25.20 -12.14
N ILE A 250 19.49 -25.53 -12.60
CA ILE A 250 20.14 -24.86 -13.74
C ILE A 250 19.48 -25.20 -15.09
N GLN A 251 18.59 -26.20 -15.14
CA GLN A 251 17.89 -26.63 -16.34
C GLN A 251 16.63 -25.80 -16.58
N ILE A 252 16.27 -25.58 -17.84
CA ILE A 252 15.06 -24.83 -18.21
C ILE A 252 13.82 -25.71 -17.94
N PRO A 253 12.83 -25.23 -17.16
CA PRO A 253 11.61 -25.99 -16.90
C PRO A 253 10.73 -26.01 -18.15
N SER A 254 10.23 -27.20 -18.55
CA SER A 254 9.33 -27.30 -19.70
C SER A 254 7.97 -26.64 -19.44
N CYS A 255 7.40 -26.00 -20.46
CA CYS A 255 6.01 -25.53 -20.40
C CYS A 255 5.03 -26.71 -20.18
N PRO A 256 3.89 -26.50 -19.49
CA PRO A 256 2.90 -27.56 -19.28
C PRO A 256 2.29 -28.06 -20.62
N PRO A 257 1.78 -29.30 -20.67
CA PRO A 257 1.09 -29.81 -21.85
C PRO A 257 -0.06 -28.89 -22.30
N GLY A 258 -0.08 -28.53 -23.59
CA GLY A 258 -1.07 -27.58 -24.14
C GLY A 258 -0.67 -26.10 -24.03
N TRP A 259 0.60 -25.78 -23.76
CA TRP A 259 1.12 -24.42 -23.72
C TRP A 259 2.30 -24.24 -24.68
N ASP A 260 2.48 -23.04 -25.21
CA ASP A 260 3.63 -22.63 -26.03
C ASP A 260 4.60 -21.75 -25.24
N SER A 261 5.87 -21.81 -25.62
CA SER A 261 6.94 -21.01 -25.04
C SER A 261 6.90 -19.57 -25.57
N LEU A 262 6.98 -18.58 -24.68
CA LEU A 262 7.21 -17.18 -25.05
C LEU A 262 8.69 -16.79 -24.91
N TRP A 263 9.28 -17.00 -23.73
CA TRP A 263 10.70 -16.76 -23.45
C TRP A 263 11.21 -17.61 -22.27
N ILE A 264 12.53 -17.60 -22.07
CA ILE A 264 13.22 -18.26 -20.94
C ILE A 264 14.00 -17.23 -20.13
N GLY A 265 14.30 -17.52 -18.88
CA GLY A 265 15.00 -16.56 -18.02
C GLY A 265 15.58 -17.13 -16.74
N TYR A 266 15.66 -16.27 -15.74
CA TYR A 266 16.13 -16.53 -14.39
C TYR A 266 15.05 -16.14 -13.38
N SER A 267 14.93 -16.92 -12.31
CA SER A 267 13.82 -16.85 -11.36
C SER A 267 14.01 -15.70 -10.37
N PHE A 268 13.50 -14.51 -10.70
CA PHE A 268 13.53 -13.31 -9.87
C PHE A 268 12.34 -13.32 -8.89
N MET A 269 12.61 -13.12 -7.60
CA MET A 269 11.59 -13.25 -6.54
C MET A 269 11.26 -11.91 -5.88
N MET A 270 12.27 -11.18 -5.41
CA MET A 270 12.09 -9.90 -4.70
C MET A 270 13.37 -9.06 -4.71
N HIS A 271 13.27 -7.84 -4.18
CA HIS A 271 14.38 -6.89 -4.08
C HIS A 271 14.18 -5.95 -2.89
N THR A 272 15.26 -5.37 -2.39
CA THR A 272 15.25 -4.33 -1.34
C THR A 272 16.31 -3.27 -1.61
N SER A 273 16.13 -2.05 -1.09
CA SER A 273 17.15 -0.99 -1.14
C SER A 273 17.09 -0.03 0.06
N ALA A 274 16.75 1.25 -0.12
CA ALA A 274 16.71 2.24 0.96
C ALA A 274 15.78 1.82 2.11
N GLY A 275 16.29 1.89 3.34
CA GLY A 275 15.55 1.45 4.54
C GLY A 275 15.30 -0.07 4.63
N ALA A 276 15.90 -0.88 3.76
CA ALA A 276 15.56 -2.29 3.52
C ALA A 276 14.13 -2.55 3.02
N GLU A 277 13.43 -1.50 2.60
CA GLU A 277 12.13 -1.58 1.93
C GLU A 277 12.30 -2.07 0.48
N GLY A 278 11.21 -2.58 -0.10
CA GLY A 278 11.19 -3.11 -1.46
C GLY A 278 9.90 -3.86 -1.78
N SER A 279 9.92 -4.68 -2.83
CA SER A 279 8.76 -5.50 -3.22
C SER A 279 9.15 -6.84 -3.84
N GLY A 280 8.13 -7.66 -4.14
CA GLY A 280 8.26 -8.98 -4.74
C GLY A 280 7.54 -9.10 -6.09
N GLN A 281 7.74 -10.26 -6.73
CA GLN A 281 7.03 -10.70 -7.93
C GLN A 281 6.17 -11.91 -7.57
N ALA A 282 4.98 -12.06 -8.19
CA ALA A 282 4.26 -13.32 -8.06
C ALA A 282 4.98 -14.40 -8.89
N LEU A 283 5.34 -15.53 -8.28
CA LEU A 283 6.08 -16.59 -9.00
C LEU A 283 5.32 -17.23 -10.18
N ALA A 284 4.00 -17.05 -10.27
CA ALA A 284 3.22 -17.45 -11.43
C ALA A 284 3.17 -16.38 -12.55
N SER A 285 3.58 -15.14 -12.25
CA SER A 285 3.58 -14.03 -13.21
C SER A 285 4.79 -14.09 -14.14
N PRO A 286 4.69 -13.69 -15.42
CA PRO A 286 5.86 -13.46 -16.27
C PRO A 286 6.94 -12.55 -15.63
N GLY A 287 6.55 -11.68 -14.70
CA GLY A 287 7.45 -10.78 -13.97
C GLY A 287 8.49 -11.47 -13.08
N SER A 288 8.26 -12.72 -12.66
CA SER A 288 9.25 -13.52 -11.93
C SER A 288 10.34 -14.10 -12.85
N CYS A 289 10.27 -13.90 -14.16
CA CYS A 289 11.14 -14.54 -15.14
C CYS A 289 11.88 -13.53 -16.03
N LEU A 290 12.91 -12.90 -15.45
CA LEU A 290 13.80 -11.97 -16.16
C LEU A 290 14.71 -12.71 -17.14
N GLU A 291 14.78 -12.22 -18.38
CA GLU A 291 15.56 -12.85 -19.45
C GLU A 291 17.07 -12.78 -19.18
N GLU A 292 17.56 -11.67 -18.62
CA GLU A 292 18.95 -11.51 -18.21
C GLU A 292 19.13 -11.54 -16.68
N PHE A 293 20.00 -12.43 -16.20
CA PHE A 293 20.49 -12.35 -14.83
C PHE A 293 21.45 -11.17 -14.64
N ARG A 294 21.20 -10.36 -13.60
CA ARG A 294 22.11 -9.31 -13.10
C ARG A 294 22.10 -9.33 -11.57
N SER A 295 23.26 -9.13 -10.93
CA SER A 295 23.34 -8.93 -9.47
C SER A 295 22.74 -7.60 -9.01
N ALA A 296 22.71 -6.59 -9.88
CA ALA A 296 22.04 -5.31 -9.69
C ALA A 296 21.09 -5.06 -10.90
N PRO A 297 19.86 -5.62 -10.88
CA PRO A 297 18.93 -5.54 -12.01
C PRO A 297 18.09 -4.24 -12.03
N PHE A 298 18.28 -3.35 -11.06
CA PHE A 298 17.52 -2.10 -10.92
C PHE A 298 18.39 -0.96 -10.37
N ILE A 299 17.99 0.28 -10.65
CA ILE A 299 18.63 1.51 -10.18
C ILE A 299 17.67 2.31 -9.27
N GLU A 300 18.22 2.98 -8.25
CA GLU A 300 17.47 3.88 -7.36
C GLU A 300 17.46 5.31 -7.90
N CYS A 301 16.29 5.96 -7.91
CA CYS A 301 16.09 7.34 -8.32
C CYS A 301 15.36 8.15 -7.25
N HIS A 302 15.69 9.43 -7.12
CA HIS A 302 15.20 10.32 -6.06
C HIS A 302 14.34 11.48 -6.60
N GLY A 303 13.50 12.05 -5.72
CA GLY A 303 12.78 13.31 -5.96
C GLY A 303 13.63 14.46 -6.52
N ARG A 304 14.88 14.60 -6.06
CA ARG A 304 15.84 15.64 -6.49
C ARG A 304 16.45 15.47 -7.90
N GLY A 305 15.97 14.53 -8.72
CA GLY A 305 16.48 14.32 -10.08
C GLY A 305 17.79 13.51 -10.19
N THR A 306 18.17 12.77 -9.14
CA THR A 306 19.39 11.94 -9.10
C THR A 306 19.07 10.44 -9.12
N CYS A 307 19.85 9.63 -9.85
CA CYS A 307 19.82 8.17 -9.76
C CYS A 307 21.21 7.56 -9.48
N ASN A 308 21.28 6.45 -8.75
CA ASN A 308 22.52 5.73 -8.48
C ASN A 308 22.25 4.26 -8.11
N TYR A 309 23.30 3.43 -8.09
CA TYR A 309 23.29 2.14 -7.41
C TYR A 309 23.92 2.27 -6.02
N TYR A 310 23.34 1.61 -5.03
CA TYR A 310 23.84 1.65 -3.65
C TYR A 310 24.15 0.25 -3.13
N ALA A 311 25.14 0.13 -2.25
CA ALA A 311 25.64 -1.17 -1.75
C ALA A 311 24.63 -1.98 -0.94
N ASN A 312 23.55 -1.34 -0.45
CA ASN A 312 22.41 -1.97 0.21
C ASN A 312 21.28 -2.38 -0.76
N SER A 313 21.46 -2.21 -2.08
CA SER A 313 20.50 -2.67 -3.08
C SER A 313 20.69 -4.18 -3.33
N TYR A 314 19.72 -4.98 -2.91
CA TYR A 314 19.77 -6.44 -3.04
C TYR A 314 18.70 -6.96 -4.00
N SER A 315 19.07 -7.95 -4.81
CA SER A 315 18.17 -8.75 -5.64
C SER A 315 18.12 -10.19 -5.13
N PHE A 316 16.93 -10.74 -4.98
CA PHE A 316 16.71 -12.10 -4.49
C PHE A 316 16.14 -12.97 -5.61
N TRP A 317 16.75 -14.14 -5.77
CA TRP A 317 16.48 -15.10 -6.84
C TRP A 317 16.16 -16.46 -6.22
N LEU A 318 15.32 -17.28 -6.88
CA LEU A 318 15.12 -18.66 -6.41
C LEU A 318 16.42 -19.45 -6.59
N ALA A 319 16.86 -20.10 -5.52
CA ALA A 319 18.05 -20.95 -5.52
C ALA A 319 17.80 -22.28 -6.25
N THR A 320 18.88 -22.94 -6.66
CA THR A 320 18.81 -24.36 -7.06
C THR A 320 18.73 -25.27 -5.84
N VAL A 321 17.91 -26.31 -5.91
CA VAL A 321 17.71 -27.29 -4.82
C VAL A 321 17.71 -28.69 -5.41
N GLU A 322 18.57 -29.56 -4.89
CA GLU A 322 18.54 -30.98 -5.27
C GLU A 322 17.40 -31.72 -4.56
N VAL A 323 16.77 -32.67 -5.26
CA VAL A 323 15.64 -33.46 -4.71
C VAL A 323 16.05 -34.24 -3.45
N SER A 324 17.30 -34.70 -3.40
CA SER A 324 17.94 -35.34 -2.25
C SER A 324 18.12 -34.41 -1.03
N GLU A 325 18.15 -33.10 -1.23
CA GLU A 325 18.48 -32.10 -0.19
C GLU A 325 17.29 -31.27 0.29
N MET A 326 16.08 -31.44 -0.28
CA MET A 326 14.90 -30.60 0.04
C MET A 326 14.55 -30.49 1.54
N PHE A 327 14.90 -31.50 2.34
CA PHE A 327 14.65 -31.56 3.78
C PHE A 327 15.95 -31.65 4.61
N SER A 328 17.12 -31.48 3.98
CA SER A 328 18.39 -31.38 4.69
C SER A 328 18.67 -29.95 5.13
N LYS A 329 19.70 -29.75 5.96
CA LYS A 329 20.17 -28.39 6.29
C LYS A 329 20.87 -27.80 5.04
N PRO A 330 20.44 -26.63 4.52
CA PRO A 330 21.11 -26.00 3.38
C PRO A 330 22.60 -25.74 3.67
N GLN A 331 23.45 -26.01 2.68
CA GLN A 331 24.88 -25.70 2.75
C GLN A 331 25.10 -24.20 2.52
N SER A 332 25.87 -23.55 3.40
CA SER A 332 26.21 -22.13 3.28
C SER A 332 27.28 -21.92 2.21
N GLU A 333 26.97 -21.17 1.17
CA GLU A 333 27.86 -20.87 0.05
C GLU A 333 28.00 -19.35 -0.17
N THR A 334 29.14 -18.93 -0.71
CA THR A 334 29.40 -17.55 -1.12
C THR A 334 29.95 -17.53 -2.54
N LEU A 335 29.12 -17.15 -3.51
CA LEU A 335 29.48 -17.12 -4.92
C LEU A 335 30.11 -15.78 -5.32
N LYS A 336 30.98 -15.81 -6.33
CA LYS A 336 31.62 -14.62 -6.93
C LYS A 336 31.30 -14.54 -8.43
N ALA A 337 31.68 -13.43 -9.05
CA ALA A 337 31.55 -13.24 -10.50
C ALA A 337 32.21 -14.40 -11.27
N GLY A 338 31.53 -14.89 -12.32
CA GLY A 338 31.81 -16.18 -12.96
C GLY A 338 30.76 -17.22 -12.57
N ASP A 339 30.70 -17.56 -11.29
CA ASP A 339 29.92 -18.70 -10.78
C ASP A 339 28.49 -18.36 -10.35
N LEU A 340 28.12 -17.07 -10.24
CA LEU A 340 26.81 -16.63 -9.72
C LEU A 340 25.59 -17.41 -10.28
N ARG A 341 25.63 -17.80 -11.56
CA ARG A 341 24.52 -18.47 -12.26
C ARG A 341 24.36 -19.96 -11.92
N THR A 342 25.33 -20.61 -11.26
CA THR A 342 25.29 -22.05 -10.96
C THR A 342 24.24 -22.41 -9.90
N ARG A 343 23.89 -21.47 -9.02
CA ARG A 343 22.87 -21.65 -7.97
C ARG A 343 21.58 -20.86 -8.23
N ILE A 344 21.36 -20.33 -9.44
CA ILE A 344 20.13 -19.59 -9.79
C ILE A 344 19.19 -20.46 -10.61
N SER A 345 17.98 -20.65 -10.09
CA SER A 345 16.89 -21.35 -10.77
C SER A 345 16.54 -20.70 -12.11
N ARG A 346 16.35 -21.53 -13.14
CA ARG A 346 15.79 -21.09 -14.42
C ARG A 346 14.28 -21.04 -14.38
N CYS A 347 13.74 -20.33 -15.36
CA CYS A 347 12.30 -20.22 -15.59
C CYS A 347 11.99 -20.19 -17.08
N GLN A 348 10.73 -20.46 -17.41
CA GLN A 348 10.17 -20.32 -18.75
C GLN A 348 8.79 -19.68 -18.63
N VAL A 349 8.48 -18.73 -19.53
CA VAL A 349 7.18 -18.09 -19.63
C VAL A 349 6.40 -18.75 -20.75
N CYS A 350 5.17 -19.15 -20.45
CA CYS A 350 4.35 -20.02 -21.27
C CYS A 350 2.96 -19.42 -21.47
N MET A 351 2.43 -19.48 -22.70
CA MET A 351 1.07 -19.08 -23.07
C MET A 351 0.22 -20.31 -23.38
N LYS A 352 -1.03 -20.34 -22.91
CA LYS A 352 -1.93 -21.46 -23.19
C LYS A 352 -2.32 -21.50 -24.68
N LYS A 353 -2.35 -22.69 -25.29
CA LYS A 353 -2.86 -22.87 -26.66
C LYS A 353 -4.36 -22.59 -26.74
N THR A 354 -4.76 -21.94 -27.83
CA THR A 354 -6.14 -21.61 -28.21
C THR A 354 -6.47 -22.28 -29.54
#